data_AF-A0A1Q8RAQ1-F1
#
_entry.id   AF-A0A1Q8RAQ1-F1
#
_cell.length_a   1.000
_cell.length_b   1.000
_cell.length_c   1.000
_cell.angle_alpha   90.00
_cell.angle_beta   90.00
_cell.angle_gamma   90.00
#
_symmetry.space_group_name_H-M   'P 1'
#
loop_
_entity.id
_entity.type
_entity.pdbx_description
1 polymer ?
#
loop_
_entity_poly.entity_id
_entity_poly.type
_entity_poly.pdbx_seq_one_letter_code
_entity_poly.pdbx_strand_id
1 'polypeptide(L)'
;MHCSQLFSAVALLATSAIVDAGSTAMLEGRAAGLVARVPPTSGAPCINASVSAEYDFSYYNFWIDPSVKDAAATAGLTKIGVRQHCNSNGGLWGMFAMNTENWAYVPLDKFGPEQPYRVKVDRCKKDFDRHVWSYSVWLCNDSNWCGTTNCGLDREICPSQKTKSVELSDSLKWICSA
;
A
#
# COMPACT_ATOMS: atom_id res chain seq x y z
N MET A 1 41.15 59.41 -42.90
CA MET A 1 40.78 58.18 -43.64
C MET A 1 40.64 57.07 -42.59
N HIS A 2 39.41 56.76 -42.15
CA HIS A 2 38.74 55.45 -42.34
C HIS A 2 39.71 54.25 -42.11
N CYS A 3 39.46 53.31 -41.20
CA CYS A 3 38.23 52.52 -41.07
C CYS A 3 38.15 51.80 -39.71
N SER A 4 36.92 51.59 -39.25
CA SER A 4 36.47 50.90 -38.04
C SER A 4 36.68 49.38 -38.08
N GLN A 5 37.00 48.73 -36.95
CA GLN A 5 36.59 47.36 -36.57
C GLN A 5 36.62 47.25 -35.02
N LEU A 6 35.51 47.51 -34.32
CA LEU A 6 34.49 46.53 -33.88
C LEU A 6 35.08 45.27 -33.22
N PHE A 7 35.38 45.36 -31.92
CA PHE A 7 35.48 44.20 -31.03
C PHE A 7 34.10 43.91 -30.45
N SER A 8 33.44 42.88 -30.97
CA SER A 8 32.21 42.34 -30.41
C SER A 8 32.53 41.53 -29.15
N ALA A 9 32.05 42.00 -27.99
CA ALA A 9 31.99 41.22 -26.77
C ALA A 9 30.95 40.12 -26.93
N VAL A 10 31.39 38.86 -26.91
CA VAL A 10 30.50 37.69 -26.84
C VAL A 10 30.03 37.57 -25.38
N ALA A 11 28.83 38.08 -25.09
CA ALA A 11 28.13 37.79 -23.86
C ALA A 11 27.58 36.35 -23.94
N LEU A 12 28.13 35.45 -23.13
CA LEU A 12 27.53 34.15 -22.86
C LEU A 12 26.28 34.36 -22.01
N LEU A 13 25.12 34.47 -22.66
CA LEU A 13 23.83 34.35 -22.01
C LEU A 13 23.67 32.88 -21.57
N ALA A 14 23.89 32.63 -20.29
CA ALA A 14 23.46 31.41 -19.65
C ALA A 14 21.92 31.39 -19.64
N THR A 15 21.32 30.75 -20.64
CA THR A 15 19.91 30.38 -20.59
C THR A 15 19.76 29.27 -19.55
N SER A 16 19.35 29.65 -18.34
CA SER A 16 18.76 28.72 -17.39
C SER A 16 17.51 28.12 -18.05
N ALA A 17 17.63 26.92 -18.59
CA ALA A 17 16.48 26.10 -18.90
C ALA A 17 15.78 25.80 -17.58
N ILE A 18 14.80 26.64 -17.24
CA ILE A 18 13.74 26.25 -16.31
C ILE A 18 13.02 25.13 -17.04
N VAL A 19 13.29 23.89 -16.64
CA VAL A 19 12.43 22.76 -16.99
C VAL A 19 11.12 23.06 -16.28
N ASP A 20 10.22 23.69 -17.02
CA ASP A 20 8.83 23.81 -16.65
C ASP A 20 8.35 22.36 -16.51
N ALA A 21 8.15 21.92 -15.28
CA ALA A 21 7.50 20.66 -14.97
C ALA A 21 6.02 20.84 -15.32
N GLY A 22 5.76 20.93 -16.63
CA GLY A 22 4.44 21.00 -17.20
C GLY A 22 3.70 19.77 -16.75
N SER A 23 2.67 20.01 -15.93
CA SER A 23 1.68 19.03 -15.50
C SER A 23 0.96 18.48 -16.73
N THR A 24 1.61 17.57 -17.44
CA THR A 24 1.03 16.80 -18.53
C THR A 24 0.22 15.69 -17.89
N ALA A 25 -0.99 16.07 -17.50
CA ALA A 25 -2.21 15.31 -17.65
C ALA A 25 -2.02 13.79 -17.82
N MET A 26 -1.95 13.06 -16.70
CA MET A 26 -2.37 11.66 -16.63
C MET A 26 -3.90 11.64 -16.74
N LEU A 27 -4.39 11.87 -17.96
CA LEU A 27 -5.80 11.96 -18.31
C LEU A 27 -6.17 10.77 -19.20
N GLU A 28 -5.83 9.56 -18.75
CA GLU A 28 -6.27 8.30 -19.35
C GLU A 28 -6.44 7.24 -18.25
N GLY A 29 -7.45 7.48 -17.42
CA GLY A 29 -7.90 6.56 -16.37
C GLY A 29 -9.35 6.84 -16.02
N ARG A 30 -10.22 6.90 -17.03
CA ARG A 30 -11.66 7.04 -16.83
C ARG A 30 -12.20 5.79 -16.12
N ALA A 31 -12.76 6.01 -14.92
CA ALA A 31 -13.77 5.19 -14.28
C ALA A 31 -13.38 3.76 -13.85
N ALA A 32 -12.48 3.64 -12.88
CA ALA A 32 -12.49 2.51 -11.95
C ALA A 32 -12.17 2.99 -10.52
N GLY A 33 -13.22 3.27 -9.74
CA GLY A 33 -13.21 3.29 -8.27
C GLY A 33 -11.96 3.81 -7.56
N LEU A 34 -11.55 5.05 -7.84
CA LEU A 34 -10.55 5.76 -7.04
C LEU A 34 -11.14 6.09 -5.66
N VAL A 35 -11.23 5.08 -4.79
CA VAL A 35 -11.36 5.32 -3.35
C VAL A 35 -10.05 5.96 -2.90
N ALA A 36 -10.12 7.06 -2.17
CA ALA A 36 -8.94 7.73 -1.61
C ALA A 36 -8.09 6.72 -0.84
N ARG A 37 -6.84 6.57 -1.26
CA ARG A 37 -5.83 5.67 -0.69
C ARG A 37 -4.80 6.57 0.01
N VAL A 38 -4.50 6.29 1.27
CA VAL A 38 -3.99 7.27 2.25
C VAL A 38 -2.48 7.19 2.40
N PRO A 39 -1.71 8.29 2.22
CA PRO A 39 -0.48 8.50 2.97
C PRO A 39 -0.83 8.80 4.44
N PRO A 40 -0.01 8.45 5.45
CA PRO A 40 -0.32 8.41 6.90
C PRO A 40 -0.92 9.67 7.57
N THR A 41 -1.15 10.75 6.81
CA THR A 41 -1.70 12.04 7.22
C THR A 41 -2.98 12.44 6.48
N SER A 42 -3.62 11.57 5.69
CA SER A 42 -4.64 12.01 4.71
C SER A 42 -6.11 12.04 5.16
N GLY A 43 -6.45 11.61 6.38
CA GLY A 43 -7.82 11.70 6.90
C GLY A 43 -8.89 10.92 6.10
N ALA A 44 -8.53 9.86 5.37
CA ALA A 44 -9.56 9.01 4.75
C ALA A 44 -10.18 8.06 5.78
N PRO A 45 -11.43 7.62 5.56
CA PRO A 45 -12.14 6.77 6.51
C PRO A 45 -11.45 5.41 6.64
N CYS A 46 -11.02 5.09 7.86
CA CYS A 46 -10.57 3.77 8.25
C CYS A 46 -11.72 2.75 8.19
N ILE A 47 -11.38 1.47 7.98
CA ILE A 47 -12.38 0.39 7.96
C ILE A 47 -12.66 -0.07 9.38
N ASN A 48 -13.93 -0.07 9.80
CA ASN A 48 -14.30 -0.61 11.10
C ASN A 48 -14.00 -2.11 11.16
N ALA A 49 -13.30 -2.52 12.22
CA ALA A 49 -12.94 -3.92 12.45
C ALA A 49 -13.43 -4.37 13.83
N SER A 50 -14.06 -5.53 13.92
CA SER A 50 -14.40 -6.09 15.23
C SER A 50 -13.19 -6.79 15.83
N VAL A 51 -13.19 -6.98 17.15
CA VAL A 51 -12.20 -7.84 17.80
C VAL A 51 -12.40 -9.28 17.31
N SER A 52 -11.30 -9.96 17.01
CA SER A 52 -11.37 -11.37 16.59
C SER A 52 -11.94 -12.24 17.71
N ALA A 53 -12.80 -13.20 17.35
CA ALA A 53 -13.27 -14.23 18.27
C ALA A 53 -12.15 -15.19 18.69
N GLU A 54 -11.12 -15.36 17.85
CA GLU A 54 -9.91 -16.10 18.16
C GLU A 54 -8.81 -15.12 18.58
N TYR A 55 -8.55 -15.03 19.88
CA TYR A 55 -7.61 -14.04 20.40
C TYR A 55 -6.25 -14.06 19.70
N ASP A 56 -5.71 -15.25 19.41
CA ASP A 56 -4.38 -15.44 18.82
C ASP A 56 -4.25 -15.10 17.33
N PHE A 57 -5.37 -14.80 16.66
CA PHE A 57 -5.36 -14.58 15.22
C PHE A 57 -6.24 -13.41 14.80
N SER A 58 -5.77 -12.71 13.78
CA SER A 58 -6.63 -11.85 12.98
C SER A 58 -7.07 -12.56 11.71
N TYR A 59 -8.25 -12.17 11.24
CA TYR A 59 -8.80 -12.61 9.96
C TYR A 59 -9.06 -11.40 9.08
N TYR A 60 -8.60 -11.49 7.83
CA TYR A 60 -8.87 -10.47 6.83
C TYR A 60 -9.61 -11.06 5.64
N ASN A 61 -10.82 -10.57 5.41
CA ASN A 61 -11.66 -10.89 4.27
C ASN A 61 -11.60 -9.75 3.25
N PHE A 62 -11.15 -10.03 2.02
CA PHE A 62 -11.02 -9.03 0.95
C PHE A 62 -11.15 -9.67 -0.43
N TRP A 63 -11.24 -8.81 -1.46
CA TRP A 63 -11.31 -9.21 -2.86
C TRP A 63 -10.13 -8.64 -3.63
N ILE A 64 -9.65 -9.40 -4.62
CA ILE A 64 -8.69 -8.91 -5.63
C ILE A 64 -9.44 -8.67 -6.94
N ASP A 65 -9.10 -7.59 -7.63
CA ASP A 65 -9.65 -7.31 -8.94
C ASP A 65 -9.24 -8.39 -9.95
N PRO A 66 -10.19 -9.03 -10.67
CA PRO A 66 -9.90 -10.13 -11.56
C PRO A 66 -9.01 -9.75 -12.75
N SER A 67 -8.90 -8.45 -13.09
CA SER A 67 -8.02 -7.98 -14.18
C SER A 67 -6.55 -8.29 -13.94
N VAL A 68 -6.14 -8.59 -12.71
CA VAL A 68 -4.74 -8.87 -12.37
C VAL A 68 -4.29 -10.29 -12.74
N LYS A 69 -5.22 -11.20 -13.05
CA LYS A 69 -4.94 -12.63 -13.22
C LYS A 69 -3.87 -12.91 -14.28
N ASP A 70 -4.05 -12.37 -15.48
CA ASP A 70 -3.18 -12.69 -16.61
C ASP A 70 -1.79 -12.04 -16.46
N ALA A 71 -1.75 -10.83 -15.90
CA ALA A 71 -0.50 -10.13 -15.59
C ALA A 71 0.29 -10.87 -14.49
N ALA A 72 -0.38 -11.30 -13.41
CA ALA A 72 0.24 -12.07 -12.34
C ALA A 72 0.79 -13.41 -12.84
N ALA A 73 0.04 -14.13 -13.67
CA ALA A 73 0.50 -15.39 -14.27
C ALA A 73 1.74 -15.17 -15.15
N THR A 74 1.76 -14.12 -15.96
CA THR A 74 2.90 -13.77 -16.83
C THR A 74 4.14 -13.41 -16.01
N ALA A 75 3.97 -12.73 -14.88
CA ALA A 75 5.05 -12.36 -13.97
C ALA A 75 5.49 -13.50 -13.02
N GLY A 76 4.85 -14.67 -13.07
CA GLY A 76 5.15 -15.79 -12.17
C GLY A 76 4.73 -15.55 -10.70
N LEU A 77 3.72 -14.71 -10.50
CA LEU A 77 3.13 -14.41 -9.19
C LEU A 77 1.95 -15.37 -8.96
N THR A 78 2.06 -16.17 -7.91
CA THR A 78 1.19 -17.33 -7.64
C THR A 78 0.55 -17.28 -6.26
N LYS A 79 0.92 -16.30 -5.43
CA LYS A 79 0.45 -16.13 -4.05
C LYS A 79 0.02 -14.70 -3.78
N ILE A 80 -0.78 -14.55 -2.74
CA ILE A 80 -1.11 -13.28 -2.13
C ILE A 80 -0.44 -13.22 -0.76
N GLY A 81 0.36 -12.19 -0.56
CA GLY A 81 0.89 -11.82 0.75
C GLY A 81 -0.01 -10.80 1.42
N VAL A 82 -0.47 -11.10 2.63
CA VAL A 82 -1.17 -10.15 3.48
C VAL A 82 -0.24 -9.73 4.60
N ARG A 83 0.04 -8.43 4.66
CA ARG A 83 0.84 -7.81 5.72
C ARG A 83 -0.08 -7.06 6.65
N GLN A 84 -0.10 -7.48 7.91
CA GLN A 84 -0.73 -6.78 9.01
C GLN A 84 0.30 -5.86 9.67
N HIS A 85 0.02 -4.56 9.72
CA HIS A 85 0.84 -3.61 10.45
C HIS A 85 0.35 -3.48 11.90
N CYS A 86 1.29 -3.61 12.84
CA CYS A 86 1.05 -3.46 14.26
C CYS A 86 1.77 -2.22 14.78
N ASN A 87 1.00 -1.18 15.11
CA ASN A 87 1.54 0.09 15.59
C ASN A 87 1.69 0.08 17.12
N SER A 88 2.82 0.57 17.60
CA SER A 88 3.16 0.72 19.02
C SER A 88 3.09 2.20 19.40
N ASN A 89 2.56 2.51 20.58
CA ASN A 89 2.60 3.88 21.12
C ASN A 89 3.95 4.23 21.78
N GLY A 90 4.99 3.42 21.58
CA GLY A 90 6.21 3.41 22.39
C GLY A 90 5.97 2.68 23.72
N GLY A 91 7.03 2.14 24.32
CA GLY A 91 6.94 1.39 25.58
C GLY A 91 6.53 2.25 26.79
N LEU A 92 6.82 1.77 28.01
CA LEU A 92 6.71 2.61 29.21
C LEU A 92 7.54 3.88 28.95
N TRP A 93 6.90 5.06 29.01
CA TRP A 93 7.46 6.40 28.67
C TRP A 93 7.44 6.83 27.19
N GLY A 94 6.81 6.07 26.28
CA GLY A 94 6.67 6.48 24.87
C GLY A 94 7.98 6.53 24.08
N MET A 95 9.11 6.13 24.69
CA MET A 95 10.40 6.01 24.01
C MET A 95 10.44 4.72 23.19
N PHE A 96 10.85 4.86 21.92
CA PHE A 96 11.01 3.79 20.93
C PHE A 96 9.70 3.08 20.54
N ALA A 97 9.00 3.62 19.53
CA ALA A 97 7.91 2.91 18.87
C ALA A 97 8.47 1.63 18.23
N MET A 98 8.02 0.48 18.72
CA MET A 98 8.52 -0.83 18.29
C MET A 98 7.52 -1.49 17.35
N ASN A 99 7.17 -0.84 16.24
CA ASN A 99 6.19 -1.37 15.28
C ASN A 99 6.63 -2.74 14.75
N THR A 100 5.66 -3.60 14.47
CA THR A 100 5.93 -4.92 13.90
C THR A 100 4.98 -5.21 12.76
N GLU A 101 5.34 -6.20 11.97
CA GLU A 101 4.50 -6.68 10.88
C GLU A 101 4.35 -8.18 11.01
N ASN A 102 3.14 -8.67 10.75
CA ASN A 102 2.87 -10.08 10.58
C ASN A 102 2.51 -10.33 9.12
N TRP A 103 2.99 -11.45 8.56
CA TRP A 103 2.75 -11.83 7.18
C TRP A 103 2.05 -13.18 7.12
N ALA A 104 1.09 -13.30 6.20
CA ALA A 104 0.52 -14.57 5.80
C ALA A 104 0.45 -14.65 4.28
N TYR A 105 0.54 -15.86 3.76
CA TYR A 105 0.52 -16.11 2.32
C TYR A 105 -0.54 -17.14 1.98
N VAL A 106 -1.34 -16.85 0.95
CA VAL A 106 -2.34 -17.78 0.42
C VAL A 106 -2.17 -17.90 -1.10
N PRO A 107 -2.57 -19.02 -1.72
CA PRO A 107 -2.58 -19.14 -3.18
C PRO A 107 -3.40 -18.03 -3.83
N LEU A 108 -2.94 -17.55 -4.99
CA LEU A 108 -3.67 -16.63 -5.86
C LEU A 108 -4.53 -17.46 -6.83
N ASP A 109 -5.66 -17.98 -6.34
CA ASP A 109 -6.51 -18.94 -7.06
C ASP A 109 -7.99 -18.53 -7.19
N LYS A 110 -8.41 -17.53 -6.42
CA LYS A 110 -9.79 -17.01 -6.41
C LYS A 110 -9.87 -15.75 -7.25
N PHE A 111 -10.42 -15.90 -8.46
CA PHE A 111 -10.69 -14.79 -9.36
C PHE A 111 -12.17 -14.82 -9.75
N GLY A 112 -12.91 -13.79 -9.38
CA GLY A 112 -14.34 -13.68 -9.68
C GLY A 112 -15.06 -12.68 -8.77
N PRO A 113 -16.27 -12.25 -9.15
CA PRO A 113 -17.01 -11.21 -8.43
C PRO A 113 -17.41 -11.60 -7.00
N GLU A 114 -17.47 -12.90 -6.68
CA GLU A 114 -17.98 -13.41 -5.40
C GLU A 114 -17.01 -14.33 -4.66
N GLN A 115 -15.71 -14.26 -4.96
CA GLN A 115 -14.71 -15.12 -4.32
C GLN A 115 -13.76 -14.32 -3.42
N PRO A 116 -14.15 -14.02 -2.16
CA PRO A 116 -13.25 -13.37 -1.22
C PRO A 116 -12.12 -14.31 -0.79
N TYR A 117 -10.97 -13.70 -0.55
CA TYR A 117 -9.92 -14.30 0.25
C TYR A 117 -10.26 -14.11 1.72
N ARG A 118 -10.07 -15.16 2.52
CA ARG A 118 -10.05 -15.08 3.97
C ARG A 118 -8.66 -15.50 4.42
N VAL A 119 -7.90 -14.55 4.92
CA VAL A 119 -6.51 -14.77 5.32
C VAL A 119 -6.40 -14.71 6.83
N LYS A 120 -5.84 -15.77 7.41
CA LYS A 120 -5.51 -15.88 8.83
C LYS A 120 -4.10 -15.36 9.06
N VAL A 121 -3.93 -14.41 9.96
CA VAL A 121 -2.64 -13.82 10.34
C VAL A 121 -2.51 -13.89 11.85
N ASP A 122 -1.31 -14.08 12.37
CA ASP A 122 -1.07 -14.00 13.82
C ASP A 122 -1.50 -12.65 14.38
N ARG A 123 -1.89 -12.63 15.66
CA ARG A 123 -2.14 -11.38 16.37
C ARG A 123 -0.87 -10.55 16.54
N CYS A 124 -1.03 -9.24 16.77
CA CYS A 124 0.07 -8.38 17.16
C CYS A 124 0.73 -8.86 18.47
N LYS A 125 2.05 -8.71 18.56
CA LYS A 125 2.84 -9.14 19.72
C LYS A 125 2.36 -8.47 21.00
N LYS A 126 2.50 -9.16 22.15
CA LYS A 126 2.05 -8.65 23.46
C LYS A 126 2.83 -7.42 23.88
N ASP A 127 4.13 -7.44 23.68
CA ASP A 127 5.05 -6.41 24.18
C ASP A 127 4.90 -5.08 23.44
N PHE A 128 5.25 -3.99 24.14
CA PHE A 128 5.32 -2.63 23.62
C PHE A 128 3.97 -2.05 23.14
N ASP A 129 2.86 -2.43 23.77
CA ASP A 129 1.51 -1.85 23.51
C ASP A 129 1.15 -1.83 22.01
N ARG A 130 1.50 -2.90 21.30
CA ARG A 130 1.23 -3.01 19.86
C ARG A 130 -0.23 -3.34 19.61
N HIS A 131 -0.83 -2.66 18.64
CA HIS A 131 -2.20 -2.88 18.20
C HIS A 131 -2.28 -2.95 16.68
N VAL A 132 -3.28 -3.66 16.17
CA VAL A 132 -3.52 -3.73 14.73
C VAL A 132 -3.87 -2.34 14.22
N TRP A 133 -3.19 -1.90 13.16
CA TRP A 133 -3.32 -0.54 12.62
C TRP A 133 -3.81 -0.54 11.17
N SER A 134 -3.16 -1.32 10.31
CA SER A 134 -3.48 -1.36 8.89
C SER A 134 -3.19 -2.72 8.28
N TYR A 135 -3.70 -2.93 7.07
CA TYR A 135 -3.40 -4.08 6.22
C TYR A 135 -2.91 -3.63 4.86
N SER A 136 -2.02 -4.42 4.26
CA SER A 136 -1.63 -4.28 2.86
C SER A 136 -1.60 -5.64 2.20
N VAL A 137 -1.90 -5.65 0.91
CA VAL A 137 -1.99 -6.87 0.10
C VAL A 137 -0.94 -6.77 -1.00
N TRP A 138 -0.26 -7.88 -1.25
CA TRP A 138 0.82 -7.99 -2.22
C TRP A 138 0.63 -9.23 -3.05
N LEU A 139 1.06 -9.18 -4.31
CA LEU A 139 1.25 -10.37 -5.12
C LEU A 139 2.66 -10.90 -4.90
N CYS A 140 2.81 -12.21 -4.77
CA CYS A 140 4.07 -12.85 -4.45
C CYS A 140 4.25 -14.12 -5.29
N ASN A 141 5.51 -14.54 -5.47
CA ASN A 141 5.82 -15.81 -6.11
C ASN A 141 5.77 -16.99 -5.10
N ASP A 142 6.06 -18.20 -5.57
CA ASP A 142 6.04 -19.41 -4.73
C ASP A 142 7.04 -19.38 -3.57
N SER A 143 8.12 -18.59 -3.67
CA SER A 143 9.10 -18.38 -2.61
C SER A 143 8.67 -17.32 -1.59
N ASN A 144 7.43 -16.85 -1.65
CA ASN A 144 6.87 -15.76 -0.84
C ASN A 144 7.57 -14.40 -1.07
N TRP A 145 8.30 -14.25 -2.18
CA TRP A 145 8.90 -12.97 -2.55
C TRP A 145 7.88 -12.11 -3.29
N CYS A 146 7.68 -10.88 -2.84
CA CYS A 146 6.64 -9.97 -3.35
C CYS A 146 7.18 -8.71 -4.05
N GLY A 147 8.51 -8.57 -4.18
CA GLY A 147 9.15 -7.47 -4.91
C GLY A 147 8.51 -6.09 -4.67
N THR A 148 8.04 -5.46 -5.76
CA THR A 148 7.31 -4.18 -5.76
C THR A 148 5.83 -4.34 -6.12
N THR A 149 5.28 -5.56 -6.08
CA THR A 149 3.93 -5.89 -6.57
C THR A 149 2.87 -5.69 -5.48
N ASN A 150 2.84 -4.49 -4.92
CA ASN A 150 1.84 -4.06 -3.94
C ASN A 150 0.48 -3.84 -4.63
N CYS A 151 -0.60 -4.19 -3.95
CA CYS A 151 -1.97 -3.96 -4.40
C CYS A 151 -2.50 -2.54 -4.14
N GLY A 152 -1.63 -1.57 -3.85
CA GLY A 152 -2.00 -0.17 -3.66
C GLY A 152 -1.37 0.40 -2.40
N LEU A 153 -2.11 1.25 -1.68
CA LEU A 153 -1.70 1.73 -0.36
C LEU A 153 -2.38 0.92 0.73
N ASP A 154 -1.83 1.00 1.92
CA ASP A 154 -2.37 0.36 3.12
C ASP A 154 -3.83 0.78 3.38
N ARG A 155 -4.62 -0.16 3.91
CA ARG A 155 -5.96 0.09 4.44
C ARG A 155 -5.84 0.26 5.95
N GLU A 156 -6.05 1.47 6.43
CA GLU A 156 -6.17 1.73 7.86
C GLU A 156 -7.46 1.13 8.41
N ILE A 157 -7.38 0.64 9.65
CA ILE A 157 -8.52 0.07 10.35
C ILE A 157 -8.80 0.80 11.65
N CYS A 158 -10.07 0.89 12.01
CA CYS A 158 -10.53 1.45 13.27
C CYS A 158 -11.26 0.38 14.06
N PRO A 159 -10.55 -0.41 14.86
CA PRO A 159 -11.21 -1.31 15.80
C PRO A 159 -11.95 -0.50 16.88
N SER A 160 -13.06 -1.03 17.38
CA SER A 160 -13.86 -0.36 18.43
C SER A 160 -13.08 -0.10 19.73
N GLN A 161 -11.99 -0.84 19.92
CA GLN A 161 -11.04 -0.67 21.01
C GLN A 161 -9.62 -1.03 20.52
N LYS A 162 -8.61 -0.52 21.21
CA LYS A 162 -7.22 -0.96 21.01
C LYS A 162 -7.13 -2.47 21.21
N THR A 163 -6.81 -3.21 20.14
CA THR A 163 -6.78 -4.68 20.13
C THR A 163 -5.57 -5.21 19.37
N LYS A 164 -5.18 -6.44 19.69
CA LYS A 164 -4.07 -7.16 19.04
C LYS A 164 -4.54 -8.05 17.90
N SER A 165 -5.83 -8.36 17.86
CA SER A 165 -6.44 -9.18 16.85
C SER A 165 -7.82 -8.66 16.45
N VAL A 166 -8.14 -8.80 15.17
CA VAL A 166 -9.36 -8.28 14.56
C VAL A 166 -9.95 -9.28 13.57
N GLU A 167 -11.26 -9.22 13.38
CA GLU A 167 -11.93 -9.74 12.19
C GLU A 167 -12.26 -8.52 11.30
N LEU A 168 -11.65 -8.48 10.13
CA LEU A 168 -11.79 -7.40 9.17
C LEU A 168 -12.48 -7.92 7.91
N SER A 169 -13.52 -7.21 7.48
CA SER A 169 -14.19 -7.43 6.21
C SER A 169 -14.12 -6.14 5.39
N ASP A 170 -13.32 -6.15 4.33
CA ASP A 170 -13.13 -5.03 3.43
C ASP A 170 -13.88 -5.28 2.12
N SER A 171 -14.96 -4.56 1.90
CA SER A 171 -15.79 -4.68 0.70
C SER A 171 -15.15 -4.09 -0.56
N LEU A 172 -14.02 -3.38 -0.43
CA LEU A 172 -13.34 -2.76 -1.54
C LEU A 172 -12.34 -3.74 -2.17
N LYS A 173 -12.34 -3.78 -3.50
CA LYS A 173 -11.39 -4.61 -4.25
C LYS A 173 -9.99 -3.99 -4.21
N TRP A 174 -9.01 -4.85 -4.02
CA TRP A 174 -7.59 -4.54 -4.21
C TRP A 174 -7.24 -4.58 -5.70
N ILE A 175 -6.54 -3.56 -6.18
CA ILE A 175 -6.08 -3.47 -7.58
C ILE A 175 -4.56 -3.47 -7.53
N CYS A 176 -3.93 -4.50 -8.08
CA CYS A 176 -2.48 -4.66 -7.99
C CYS A 176 -1.75 -4.38 -9.29
N SER A 177 -0.54 -3.84 -9.17
CA SER A 177 0.45 -3.89 -10.23
C SER A 177 1.13 -5.25 -10.18
N ALA A 178 0.96 -6.04 -11.24
CA ALA A 178 1.63 -7.30 -11.47
C ALA A 178 2.68 -7.14 -12.59
#